data_AF-A0A1B7W795-F1
#
_entry.id   AF-A0A1B7W795-F1
#
_cell.length_a   1.000
_cell.length_b   1.000
_cell.length_c   1.000
_cell.angle_alpha   90.00
_cell.angle_beta   90.00
_cell.angle_gamma   90.00
#
_symmetry.space_group_name_H-M   'P 1'
#
loop_
_entity.id
_entity.type
_entity.pdbx_description
1 polymer ?
#
loop_
_entity_poly.entity_id
_entity_poly.type
_entity_poly.pdbx_seq_one_letter_code
_entity_poly.pdbx_strand_id
1 'polypeptide(L)' 'VLEDVVTTGQSALKAVERLQAAGYTVDRVISLIDRLQGGGALYESAGLQFEALFTIQDLQKRYREIN' A
#
# COMPACT_ATOMS: atom_id res chain seq x y z
N VAL A 1 3.75 3.16 -7.72
CA VAL A 1 4.75 2.34 -6.97
C VAL A 1 4.13 0.99 -6.65
N LEU A 2 4.90 -0.10 -6.75
CA LEU A 2 4.44 -1.45 -6.41
C LEU A 2 5.16 -1.92 -5.14
N GLU A 3 4.41 -2.45 -4.18
CA GLU A 3 4.91 -2.99 -2.92
C GLU A 3 4.43 -4.43 -2.72
N ASP A 4 5.14 -5.18 -1.88
CA ASP A 4 4.70 -6.50 -1.42
C ASP A 4 3.65 -6.37 -0.30
N VAL A 5 4.00 -5.66 0.78
CA VAL A 5 3.16 -5.52 1.98
C VAL A 5 3.19 -4.08 2.47
N VAL A 6 2.00 -3.48 2.58
CA VAL A 6 1.84 -2.15 3.17
C VAL A 6 1.47 -2.26 4.65
N THR A 7 2.22 -1.55 5.48
CA THR A 7 1.96 -1.38 6.92
C THR A 7 1.51 0.07 7.19
N THR A 8 2.40 0.93 7.65
CA THR A 8 2.17 2.36 7.84
C THR A 8 2.32 3.15 6.54
N GLY A 9 2.91 2.55 5.51
CA GLY A 9 3.04 3.10 4.16
C GLY A 9 4.23 4.01 3.90
N GLN A 10 5.05 4.31 4.91
CA GLN A 10 6.18 5.25 4.81
C GLN A 10 7.22 4.91 3.73
N SER A 11 7.48 3.61 3.51
CA SER A 11 8.44 3.15 2.50
C SER A 11 8.01 3.59 1.09
N ALA A 12 6.78 3.24 0.70
CA ALA A 12 6.27 3.58 -0.63
C ALA A 12 6.11 5.09 -0.80
N LEU A 13 5.71 5.83 0.24
CA LEU A 13 5.60 7.30 0.17
C LEU A 13 6.96 7.93 -0.13
N LYS A 14 8.03 7.48 0.54
CA LYS A 14 9.39 7.94 0.25
C LYS A 14 9.83 7.60 -1.17
N ALA A 15 9.41 6.46 -1.72
CA ALA A 15 9.67 6.11 -3.11
C ALA A 15 8.90 7.03 -4.08
N VAL A 16 7.65 7.34 -3.78
CA VAL A 16 6.83 8.30 -4.54
C VAL A 16 7.49 9.67 -4.55
N GLU A 17 7.89 10.21 -3.40
CA GLU A 17 8.56 11.52 -3.29
C GLU A 17 9.83 11.58 -4.14
N ARG A 18 10.63 10.50 -4.15
CA ARG A 18 11.86 10.42 -4.96
C ARG A 18 11.56 10.40 -6.46
N LEU A 19 10.53 9.67 -6.89
CA LEU A 19 10.11 9.63 -8.28
C LEU A 19 9.57 10.99 -8.73
N GLN A 20 8.74 11.63 -7.91
CA GLN A 20 8.23 12.97 -8.18
C GLN A 20 9.35 14.02 -8.25
N ALA A 21 10.33 13.95 -7.34
CA ALA A 21 11.52 14.81 -7.37
C ALA A 21 12.37 14.61 -8.64
N ALA A 22 12.32 13.42 -9.24
CA ALA A 22 12.98 13.12 -10.52
C ALA A 22 12.13 13.51 -11.75
N GLY A 23 10.96 14.13 -11.55
CA GLY A 23 10.08 14.62 -12.63
C GLY A 23 9.06 13.62 -13.14
N TYR A 24 8.91 12.47 -12.49
CA TYR A 24 7.90 11.48 -12.86
C TYR A 24 6.54 11.81 -12.22
N THR A 25 5.47 11.55 -12.97
CA THR A 25 4.12 11.52 -12.41
C THR A 25 3.90 10.19 -11.70
N VAL A 26 3.48 10.26 -10.43
CA VAL A 26 3.10 9.08 -9.65
C VAL A 26 1.78 9.38 -8.98
N ASP A 27 0.74 8.62 -9.33
CA ASP A 27 -0.64 8.81 -8.87
C ASP A 27 -1.15 7.66 -7.99
N ARG A 28 -0.45 6.51 -7.98
CA ARG A 28 -0.93 5.29 -7.34
C ARG A 28 0.16 4.48 -6.67
N VAL A 29 -0.20 3.87 -5.53
CA VAL A 29 0.52 2.75 -4.89
C VAL A 29 -0.34 1.49 -5.00
N ILE A 30 0.26 0.38 -5.44
CA ILE A 30 -0.37 -0.93 -5.51
C ILE A 30 0.39 -1.89 -4.61
N SER A 31 -0.30 -2.71 -3.80
CA SER A 31 0.33 -3.77 -3.01
C SER A 31 -0.35 -5.13 -3.14
N LEU A 32 0.38 -6.20 -2.80
CA LEU A 32 -0.24 -7.53 -2.66
C LEU A 32 -1.09 -7.58 -1.39
N ILE A 33 -0.57 -7.08 -0.26
CA ILE A 33 -1.24 -7.14 1.04
C ILE A 33 -1.27 -5.75 1.69
N ASP A 34 -2.44 -5.35 2.17
CA ASP A 34 -2.60 -4.27 3.16
C ASP A 34 -2.77 -4.84 4.56
N ARG A 35 -1.89 -4.45 5.48
CA ARG A 35 -1.98 -4.84 6.90
C ARG A 35 -2.97 -4.01 7.71
N LEU A 36 -3.66 -3.04 7.10
CA LEU A 36 -4.65 -2.17 7.72
C LEU A 36 -4.05 -1.37 8.90
N GLN A 37 -2.81 -0.91 8.74
CA GLN A 37 -2.08 -0.15 9.77
C GLN A 37 -1.93 1.35 9.40
N GLY A 38 -2.85 1.87 8.59
CA GLY A 38 -2.91 3.30 8.24
C GLY A 38 -2.21 3.69 6.94
N GLY A 39 -1.58 2.75 6.22
CA GLY A 39 -0.92 3.03 4.93
C GLY A 39 -1.85 3.65 3.89
N GLY A 40 -3.07 3.13 3.72
CA GLY A 40 -4.05 3.69 2.78
C GLY A 40 -4.40 5.14 3.08
N ALA A 41 -4.68 5.47 4.34
CA ALA A 41 -4.99 6.84 4.76
C ALA A 41 -3.80 7.79 4.58
N LEU A 42 -2.57 7.30 4.81
CA LEU A 42 -1.36 8.07 4.53
C LEU A 42 -1.27 8.41 3.04
N TYR A 43 -1.48 7.45 2.15
CA TYR A 43 -1.44 7.67 0.70
C TYR A 43 -2.53 8.63 0.23
N GLU A 44 -3.75 8.46 0.71
CA GLU A 44 -4.86 9.37 0.40
C GLU A 44 -4.55 10.81 0.84
N SER A 45 -3.97 10.99 2.03
CA SER A 45 -3.53 12.31 2.51
C SER A 45 -2.43 12.95 1.66
N ALA A 46 -1.65 12.12 0.94
CA ALA A 46 -0.64 12.56 -0.02
C ALA A 46 -1.19 12.68 -1.46
N GLY A 47 -2.51 12.54 -1.66
CA GLY A 47 -3.13 12.62 -2.98
C GLY A 47 -2.87 11.40 -3.88
N LEU A 48 -2.52 10.26 -3.28
CA LEU A 48 -2.21 9.02 -3.99
C LEU A 48 -3.36 8.04 -3.86
N GLN A 49 -3.71 7.37 -4.96
CA GLN A 49 -4.61 6.22 -4.94
C GLN A 49 -3.89 5.02 -4.32
N PHE A 50 -4.61 4.23 -3.52
CA PHE A 50 -4.09 3.00 -2.95
C PHE A 50 -4.99 1.81 -3.30
N GLU A 51 -4.37 0.77 -3.86
CA GLU A 51 -5.03 -0.49 -4.18
C GLU A 51 -4.23 -1.66 -3.59
N ALA A 52 -4.90 -2.57 -2.91
CA ALA A 52 -4.31 -3.80 -2.41
C ALA A 52 -5.10 -5.00 -2.93
N LEU A 53 -4.41 -6.08 -3.33
CA LEU A 53 -5.08 -7.31 -3.77
C LEU A 53 -5.80 -8.01 -2.61
N PHE A 54 -5.17 -8.00 -1.43
CA PHE A 54 -5.71 -8.60 -0.22
C PHE A 54 -5.46 -7.70 0.99
N THR A 55 -6.30 -7.86 2.00
CA THR A 55 -6.04 -7.36 3.35
C THR A 55 -5.49 -8.48 4.23
N ILE A 56 -4.89 -8.12 5.36
CA ILE A 56 -4.53 -9.11 6.39
C ILE A 56 -5.75 -9.91 6.88
N GLN A 57 -6.94 -9.33 6.85
CA GLN A 57 -8.18 -10.00 7.25
C GLN A 57 -8.56 -11.10 6.26
N ASP A 58 -8.34 -10.90 4.96
CA ASP A 58 -8.56 -11.94 3.93
C ASP A 58 -7.68 -13.16 4.18
N LEU A 59 -6.39 -12.93 4.49
CA LEU A 59 -5.44 -14.00 4.81
C LEU A 59 -5.84 -14.72 6.10
N GLN A 60 -6.20 -13.98 7.15
CA GLN A 60 -6.64 -14.56 8.42
C GLN A 60 -7.92 -15.40 8.26
N LYS A 61 -8.87 -14.92 7.46
CA LYS A 61 -10.09 -15.66 7.12
C LYS A 61 -9.73 -16.95 6.38
N ARG A 62 -8.91 -16.86 5.33
CA ARG A 62 -8.48 -18.02 4.54
C ARG A 62 -7.73 -19.04 5.39
N TYR A 63 -6.89 -18.60 6.32
CA TYR A 63 -6.16 -19.48 7.22
C TYR A 63 -7.09 -20.29 8.14
N ARG A 64 -8.13 -19.66 8.71
CA ARG A 64 -9.15 -20.34 9.56
C ARG A 64 -10.05 -21.31 8.79
N GLU A 65 -10.13 -21.19 7.47
CA GLU A 65 -10.92 -22.11 6.64
C GLU A 65 -10.14 -23.37 6.25
N ILE A 66 -8.81 -23.32 6.30
CA ILE A 66 -7.92 -24.42 5.89
C ILE A 66 -7.38 -25.21 7.10
N ASN A 67 -7.38 -24.59 8.30
CA ASN A 67 -6.89 -25.18 9.56
C ASN A 67 -8.00 -25.18 10.60
#